data_AF-A0A2E0EJX3-F1
#
_entry.id   AF-A0A2E0EJX3-F1
#
_cell.length_a   1.000
_cell.length_b   1.000
_cell.length_c   1.000
_cell.angle_alpha   90.00
_cell.angle_beta   90.00
_cell.angle_gamma   90.00
#
_symmetry.space_group_name_H-M   'P 1'
#
loop_
_entity.id
_entity.type
_entity.pdbx_description
1 polymer ?
#
loop_
_entity_poly.entity_id
_entity_poly.type
_entity_poly.pdbx_seq_one_letter_code
_entity_poly.pdbx_strand_id
1 'polypeptide(L)'
;MNSKRIGVFWLLLLEPLCLHKVFFIKNLIMDFVKNTMQLINFPTITWLNKGETITGDHPGLIVRSLSDLEDVDKYYALDFTEIRLSNPNDLGNYLESKSIGYLRNPIWNRRFAIRKINWVEYEGIHVYGIIPGKNIKINDCSLRDYISPVCCKNLEIFNSFCDDPDVNNRNPHTLEVYNNSNCKYKIRSFKSDWYGLCLHESIEMDYYEGAKIIQLILNGKNRPAPTDFYQKIKTVRINGYYPNTVDPNHPDYKFTRSFDLNHYDRPAVMRKIIQRMIDVSTNSKIQSLNSQLQSLNSKIESLNSQVRSLDSKVIHQIDLDELKSTIANLKKVNIANRELLPIDIREYIFAKINVSLQG
;
A
#
# COMPACT_ATOMS: atom_id res chain seq x y z
N MET A 1 -32.59 -13.61 -63.26
CA MET A 1 -31.46 -14.54 -63.39
C MET A 1 -30.15 -13.76 -63.39
N ASN A 2 -29.14 -14.29 -62.69
CA ASN A 2 -27.74 -13.86 -62.48
C ASN A 2 -27.04 -13.23 -63.73
N SER A 3 -25.91 -12.49 -63.67
CA SER A 3 -24.76 -12.58 -62.76
C SER A 3 -23.78 -11.37 -62.84
N LYS A 4 -23.21 -11.00 -61.68
CA LYS A 4 -21.79 -10.77 -61.33
C LYS A 4 -20.83 -10.06 -62.33
N ARG A 5 -20.25 -8.93 -61.90
CA ARG A 5 -18.82 -8.73 -61.50
C ARG A 5 -18.47 -7.23 -61.54
N ILE A 6 -18.58 -6.55 -60.40
CA ILE A 6 -17.94 -5.25 -60.15
C ILE A 6 -16.65 -5.56 -59.41
N GLY A 7 -15.53 -5.49 -60.12
CA GLY A 7 -14.19 -5.72 -59.59
C GLY A 7 -13.34 -4.48 -59.79
N VAL A 8 -12.95 -3.89 -58.66
CA VAL A 8 -11.61 -3.34 -58.39
C VAL A 8 -11.05 -2.40 -59.47
N PHE A 9 -11.44 -1.13 -59.44
CA PHE A 9 -10.60 0.02 -59.84
C PHE A 9 -11.25 1.24 -59.19
N TRP A 10 -10.47 2.14 -58.57
CA TRP A 10 -10.83 3.39 -57.85
C TRP A 10 -10.38 3.46 -56.37
N LEU A 11 -9.26 2.83 -56.02
CA LEU A 11 -8.64 2.97 -54.69
C LEU A 11 -7.22 3.56 -54.71
N LEU A 12 -6.85 4.34 -55.72
CA LEU A 12 -5.48 4.89 -55.83
C LEU A 12 -5.35 6.37 -56.20
N LEU A 13 -6.41 7.17 -56.14
CA LEU A 13 -6.33 8.61 -56.38
C LEU A 13 -7.26 9.36 -55.41
N LEU A 14 -6.79 9.62 -54.19
CA LEU A 14 -7.24 10.70 -53.29
C LEU A 14 -6.33 10.81 -52.05
N GLU A 15 -5.19 11.47 -52.27
CA GLU A 15 -4.47 12.48 -51.48
C GLU A 15 -4.33 12.51 -49.92
N PRO A 16 -3.26 13.16 -49.40
CA PRO A 16 -2.83 13.18 -47.98
C PRO A 16 -3.67 14.05 -47.02
N LEU A 17 -4.86 14.50 -47.42
CA LEU A 17 -5.70 15.43 -46.64
C LEU A 17 -6.47 14.78 -45.48
N CYS A 18 -6.49 13.44 -45.40
CA CYS A 18 -7.19 12.72 -44.32
C CYS A 18 -6.37 12.58 -43.04
N LEU A 19 -5.03 12.60 -43.09
CA LEU A 19 -4.21 12.38 -41.88
C LEU A 19 -4.30 13.54 -40.89
N HIS A 20 -4.28 14.79 -41.37
CA HIS A 20 -4.44 15.96 -40.49
C HIS A 20 -5.86 16.06 -39.92
N LYS A 21 -6.91 15.75 -40.70
CA LYS A 21 -8.29 15.72 -40.19
C LYS A 21 -8.53 14.58 -39.20
N VAL A 22 -7.95 13.40 -39.42
CA VAL A 22 -8.03 12.29 -38.46
C VAL A 22 -7.26 12.60 -37.18
N PHE A 23 -6.09 13.25 -37.26
CA PHE A 23 -5.34 13.69 -36.08
C PHE A 23 -6.07 14.79 -35.31
N PHE A 24 -6.66 15.77 -36.02
CA PHE A 24 -7.44 16.84 -35.43
C PHE A 24 -8.73 16.31 -34.79
N ILE A 25 -9.44 15.40 -35.45
CA ILE A 25 -10.62 14.72 -34.89
C ILE A 25 -10.23 13.84 -33.70
N LYS A 26 -9.09 13.15 -33.74
CA LYS A 26 -8.61 12.37 -32.59
C LYS A 26 -8.26 13.26 -31.40
N ASN A 27 -7.59 14.39 -31.63
CA ASN A 27 -7.30 15.36 -30.58
C ASN A 27 -8.58 16.05 -30.08
N LEU A 28 -9.52 16.42 -30.96
CA LEU A 28 -10.80 17.00 -30.59
C LEU A 28 -11.69 16.01 -29.85
N ILE A 29 -11.68 14.72 -30.20
CA ILE A 29 -12.37 13.66 -29.46
C ILE A 29 -11.66 13.41 -28.13
N MET A 30 -10.34 13.41 -28.07
CA MET A 30 -9.61 13.27 -26.81
C MET A 30 -9.81 14.48 -25.89
N ASP A 31 -9.90 15.69 -26.44
CA ASP A 31 -10.19 16.93 -25.72
C ASP A 31 -11.67 17.03 -25.36
N PHE A 32 -12.59 16.52 -26.19
CA PHE A 32 -14.02 16.42 -25.88
C PHE A 32 -14.28 15.35 -24.83
N VAL A 33 -13.60 14.20 -24.88
CA VAL A 33 -13.62 13.15 -23.85
C VAL A 33 -12.97 13.67 -22.55
N LYS A 34 -11.89 14.46 -22.63
CA LYS A 34 -11.31 15.16 -21.46
C LYS A 34 -12.24 16.25 -20.90
N ASN A 35 -12.97 16.97 -21.76
CA ASN A 35 -13.85 18.06 -21.33
C ASN A 35 -15.24 17.58 -20.85
N THR A 36 -15.66 16.37 -21.22
CA THR A 36 -16.88 15.72 -20.69
C THR A 36 -16.60 14.77 -19.51
N MET A 37 -15.33 14.44 -19.26
CA MET A 37 -14.92 13.73 -18.05
C MET A 37 -13.93 14.57 -17.26
N GLN A 38 -14.41 15.22 -16.19
CA GLN A 38 -13.56 15.46 -15.02
C GLN A 38 -13.27 14.09 -14.35
N LEU A 39 -12.55 13.21 -15.05
CA LEU A 39 -11.86 12.10 -14.41
C LEU A 39 -10.98 12.71 -13.33
N ILE A 40 -11.14 12.25 -12.10
CA ILE A 40 -10.35 12.75 -10.99
C ILE A 40 -8.92 12.32 -11.24
N ASN A 41 -8.07 13.25 -11.65
CA ASN A 41 -6.66 12.96 -11.81
C ASN A 41 -6.03 12.87 -10.42
N PHE A 42 -5.66 11.66 -10.04
CA PHE A 42 -4.83 11.44 -8.86
C PHE A 42 -3.45 12.07 -9.10
N PRO A 43 -2.86 12.72 -8.09
CA PRO A 43 -1.54 13.32 -8.22
C PRO A 43 -0.50 12.23 -8.49
N THR A 44 0.44 12.51 -9.38
CA THR A 44 1.61 11.65 -9.57
C THR A 44 2.56 11.84 -8.40
N ILE A 45 2.84 10.77 -7.66
CA ILE A 45 3.71 10.79 -6.48
C ILE A 45 5.11 10.30 -6.86
N THR A 46 6.14 11.00 -6.38
CA THR A 46 7.54 10.54 -6.46
C THR A 46 7.87 9.78 -5.17
N TRP A 47 7.88 8.44 -5.23
CA TRP A 47 8.11 7.60 -4.06
C TRP A 47 9.60 7.48 -3.72
N LEU A 48 9.94 7.75 -2.48
CA LEU A 48 11.30 7.84 -1.95
C LEU A 48 11.46 6.97 -0.70
N ASN A 49 12.67 6.48 -0.49
CA ASN A 49 13.11 5.83 0.74
C ASN A 49 13.57 6.88 1.76
N LYS A 50 13.56 6.53 3.06
CA LYS A 50 14.09 7.41 4.10
C LYS A 50 15.57 7.74 3.81
N GLY A 51 15.88 9.04 3.81
CA GLY A 51 17.24 9.56 3.61
C GLY A 51 17.58 9.92 2.17
N GLU A 52 16.73 9.57 1.19
CA GLU A 52 16.90 10.01 -0.19
C GLU A 52 16.63 11.51 -0.35
N THR A 53 17.25 12.08 -1.38
CA THR A 53 17.03 13.49 -1.74
C THR A 53 15.58 13.68 -2.21
N ILE A 54 14.91 14.66 -1.61
CA ILE A 54 13.52 14.99 -1.95
C ILE A 54 13.48 15.61 -3.34
N THR A 55 12.69 15.01 -4.21
CA THR A 55 12.51 15.43 -5.60
C THR A 55 11.04 15.33 -6.00
N GLY A 56 10.65 16.09 -7.04
CA GLY A 56 9.29 16.15 -7.57
C GLY A 56 8.34 17.06 -6.79
N ASP A 57 7.20 17.38 -7.42
CA ASP A 57 6.20 18.31 -6.87
C ASP A 57 5.39 17.69 -5.72
N HIS A 58 5.24 16.36 -5.73
CA HIS A 58 4.52 15.59 -4.72
C HIS A 58 5.42 14.45 -4.21
N PRO A 59 6.38 14.75 -3.31
CA PRO A 59 7.25 13.73 -2.75
C PRO A 59 6.48 12.80 -1.83
N GLY A 60 6.69 11.50 -1.97
CA GLY A 60 6.09 10.47 -1.14
C GLY A 60 7.14 9.63 -0.44
N LEU A 61 6.86 9.22 0.79
CA LEU A 61 7.73 8.33 1.56
C LEU A 61 7.17 6.90 1.56
N ILE A 62 8.01 5.94 1.20
CA ILE A 62 7.75 4.51 1.43
C ILE A 62 8.04 4.21 2.90
N VAL A 63 7.00 3.91 3.66
CA VAL A 63 7.08 3.63 5.09
C VAL A 63 7.35 2.14 5.30
N ARG A 64 8.51 1.80 5.86
CA ARG A 64 8.90 0.41 6.18
C ARG A 64 8.94 0.15 7.67
N SER A 65 9.14 1.19 8.47
CA SER A 65 9.23 1.13 9.92
C SER A 65 8.59 2.34 10.58
N LEU A 66 8.29 2.23 11.88
CA LEU A 66 7.75 3.35 12.63
C LEU A 66 8.71 4.53 12.71
N SER A 67 10.03 4.31 12.68
CA SER A 67 11.01 5.41 12.70
C SER A 67 11.04 6.19 11.39
N ASP A 68 10.50 5.65 10.29
CA ASP A 68 10.33 6.43 9.04
C ASP A 68 9.32 7.56 9.23
N LEU A 69 8.46 7.46 10.23
CA LEU A 69 7.44 8.45 10.49
C LEU A 69 7.95 9.71 11.20
N GLU A 70 9.14 9.70 11.82
CA GLU A 70 9.64 10.79 12.68
C GLU A 70 9.77 12.15 11.93
N ASP A 71 10.12 12.13 10.63
CA ASP A 71 10.38 13.32 9.82
C ASP A 71 9.48 13.42 8.57
N VAL A 72 8.18 13.12 8.72
CA VAL A 72 7.26 13.05 7.56
C VAL A 72 6.79 14.40 7.01
N ASP A 73 7.05 15.52 7.73
CA ASP A 73 6.53 16.85 7.36
C ASP A 73 7.06 17.38 6.01
N LYS A 74 8.17 16.80 5.53
CA LYS A 74 8.77 17.10 4.23
C LYS A 74 8.17 16.31 3.06
N TYR A 75 7.28 15.37 3.34
CA TYR A 75 6.59 14.56 2.34
C TYR A 75 5.12 14.93 2.26
N TYR A 76 4.58 14.84 1.04
CA TYR A 76 3.18 15.05 0.75
C TYR A 76 2.36 13.75 0.85
N ALA A 77 3.00 12.62 0.56
CA ALA A 77 2.37 11.31 0.47
C ALA A 77 3.08 10.26 1.34
N LEU A 78 2.33 9.28 1.83
CA LEU A 78 2.88 8.14 2.57
C LEU A 78 2.36 6.82 1.96
N ASP A 79 3.25 5.86 1.77
CA ASP A 79 2.94 4.51 1.31
C ASP A 79 3.14 3.50 2.44
N PHE A 80 2.06 2.83 2.84
CA PHE A 80 2.06 1.84 3.91
C PHE A 80 2.10 0.39 3.39
N THR A 81 2.38 0.18 2.11
CA THR A 81 2.39 -1.17 1.49
C THR A 81 3.37 -2.13 2.18
N GLU A 82 4.54 -1.63 2.61
CA GLU A 82 5.63 -2.47 3.11
C GLU A 82 5.66 -2.61 4.64
N ILE A 83 4.89 -1.81 5.39
CA ILE A 83 4.89 -1.82 6.85
C ILE A 83 3.77 -2.71 7.41
N ARG A 84 4.13 -3.53 8.40
CA ARG A 84 3.17 -4.28 9.23
C ARG A 84 3.15 -3.69 10.64
N LEU A 85 2.01 -3.15 11.05
CA LEU A 85 1.84 -2.63 12.40
C LEU A 85 1.15 -3.66 13.29
N SER A 86 1.74 -3.91 14.46
CA SER A 86 1.14 -4.72 15.52
C SER A 86 0.01 -4.00 16.27
N ASN A 87 0.05 -2.66 16.31
CA ASN A 87 -1.03 -1.83 16.86
C ASN A 87 -1.30 -0.60 15.96
N PRO A 88 -2.33 -0.61 15.12
CA PRO A 88 -2.63 0.49 14.19
C PRO A 88 -3.23 1.73 14.88
N ASN A 89 -3.52 1.66 16.19
CA ASN A 89 -4.20 2.73 16.92
C ASN A 89 -3.41 4.03 17.04
N ASP A 90 -2.08 3.96 17.05
CA ASP A 90 -1.21 5.11 17.32
C ASP A 90 -0.93 5.97 16.08
N LEU A 91 -1.14 5.40 14.88
CA LEU A 91 -0.88 6.08 13.60
C LEU A 91 -1.94 7.15 13.26
N GLY A 92 -3.17 6.98 13.75
CA GLY A 92 -4.31 7.88 13.50
C GLY A 92 -4.06 9.31 13.96
N ASN A 93 -3.79 9.46 15.25
CA ASN A 93 -3.55 10.76 15.88
C ASN A 93 -2.27 11.42 15.33
N TYR A 94 -1.27 10.59 15.01
CA TYR A 94 -0.02 11.07 14.45
C TYR A 94 -0.24 11.80 13.12
N LEU A 95 -0.92 11.14 12.17
CA LEU A 95 -1.15 11.68 10.83
C LEU A 95 -2.10 12.89 10.81
N GLU A 96 -3.03 13.00 11.77
CA GLU A 96 -3.94 14.16 11.84
C GLU A 96 -3.22 15.50 12.07
N SER A 97 -2.07 15.46 12.74
CA SER A 97 -1.25 16.64 13.01
C SER A 97 -0.36 17.06 11.83
N LYS A 98 -0.23 16.19 10.83
CA LYS A 98 0.76 16.31 9.75
C LYS A 98 0.11 16.80 8.45
N SER A 99 0.88 17.49 7.62
CA SER A 99 0.40 18.03 6.33
C SER A 99 0.40 16.97 5.22
N ILE A 100 -0.12 15.77 5.50
CA ILE A 100 -0.17 14.67 4.54
C ILE A 100 -1.43 14.78 3.68
N GLY A 101 -1.26 14.89 2.37
CA GLY A 101 -2.37 15.03 1.41
C GLY A 101 -2.85 13.70 0.84
N TYR A 102 -1.95 12.72 0.74
CA TYR A 102 -2.15 11.48 0.02
C TYR A 102 -1.68 10.27 0.84
N LEU A 103 -2.49 9.20 0.88
CA LEU A 103 -2.14 7.95 1.55
C LEU A 103 -2.30 6.76 0.59
N ARG A 104 -1.28 5.92 0.47
CA ARG A 104 -1.36 4.63 -0.23
C ARG A 104 -1.35 3.47 0.75
N ASN A 105 -2.25 2.54 0.52
CA ASN A 105 -2.47 1.34 1.31
C ASN A 105 -2.57 1.59 2.83
N PRO A 106 -3.27 2.65 3.28
CA PRO A 106 -3.32 2.97 4.70
C PRO A 106 -4.02 1.85 5.47
N ILE A 107 -3.47 1.56 6.65
CA ILE A 107 -4.03 0.55 7.54
C ILE A 107 -5.33 1.08 8.13
N TRP A 108 -6.40 0.30 8.05
CA TRP A 108 -7.68 0.69 8.64
C TRP A 108 -7.60 0.75 10.17
N ASN A 109 -8.15 1.81 10.75
CA ASN A 109 -8.32 1.96 12.20
C ASN A 109 -9.54 2.86 12.44
N ARG A 110 -10.36 2.50 13.44
CA ARG A 110 -11.60 3.21 13.80
C ARG A 110 -11.37 4.67 14.19
N ARG A 111 -10.17 5.03 14.64
CA ARG A 111 -9.75 6.38 14.99
C ARG A 111 -9.21 7.18 13.80
N PHE A 112 -9.02 6.58 12.62
CA PHE A 112 -8.80 7.34 11.39
C PHE A 112 -10.10 8.02 10.94
N ALA A 113 -10.65 8.88 11.79
CA ALA A 113 -11.62 9.88 11.39
C ALA A 113 -10.88 11.05 10.70
N ILE A 114 -9.88 10.77 9.85
CA ILE A 114 -9.01 11.82 9.31
C ILE A 114 -9.84 12.71 8.38
N ARG A 115 -10.21 13.88 8.89
CA ARG A 115 -11.08 14.81 8.16
C ARG A 115 -10.34 15.60 7.07
N LYS A 116 -9.03 15.38 6.87
CA LYS A 116 -8.16 16.22 6.04
C LYS A 116 -7.46 15.52 4.86
N ILE A 117 -7.57 14.18 4.71
CA ILE A 117 -6.93 13.51 3.58
C ILE A 117 -7.70 13.78 2.29
N ASN A 118 -6.96 14.19 1.26
CA ASN A 118 -7.51 14.51 -0.04
C ASN A 118 -7.51 13.29 -0.97
N TRP A 119 -6.49 12.44 -0.90
CA TRP A 119 -6.36 11.26 -1.76
C TRP A 119 -6.02 10.01 -0.95
N VAL A 120 -6.78 8.95 -1.19
CA VAL A 120 -6.54 7.63 -0.61
C VAL A 120 -6.52 6.62 -1.75
N GLU A 121 -5.45 5.85 -1.84
CA GLU A 121 -5.30 4.79 -2.82
C GLU A 121 -5.08 3.45 -2.13
N TYR A 122 -5.86 2.45 -2.52
CA TYR A 122 -5.67 1.05 -2.16
C TYR A 122 -5.28 0.30 -3.43
N GLU A 123 -4.16 -0.40 -3.40
CA GLU A 123 -3.66 -1.15 -4.55
C GLU A 123 -3.01 -2.46 -4.15
N GLY A 124 -3.52 -3.57 -4.67
CA GLY A 124 -2.86 -4.88 -4.55
C GLY A 124 -2.87 -5.49 -3.14
N ILE A 125 -3.77 -5.04 -2.26
CA ILE A 125 -3.82 -5.48 -0.86
C ILE A 125 -5.20 -5.97 -0.44
N HIS A 126 -5.25 -6.66 0.70
CA HIS A 126 -6.51 -6.99 1.37
C HIS A 126 -6.98 -5.81 2.22
N VAL A 127 -8.13 -5.25 1.88
CA VAL A 127 -8.70 -4.05 2.52
C VAL A 127 -9.74 -4.48 3.56
N TYR A 128 -9.37 -4.32 4.83
CA TYR A 128 -10.26 -4.59 5.97
C TYR A 128 -11.29 -3.48 6.22
N GLY A 129 -11.00 -2.28 5.74
CA GLY A 129 -11.89 -1.13 5.79
C GLY A 129 -11.28 0.05 5.05
N ILE A 130 -12.14 0.93 4.57
CA ILE A 130 -11.75 2.11 3.78
C ILE A 130 -11.73 3.32 4.71
N ILE A 131 -10.62 4.03 4.77
CA ILE A 131 -10.54 5.29 5.54
C ILE A 131 -11.24 6.42 4.77
N PRO A 132 -11.81 7.42 5.46
CA PRO A 132 -12.39 8.60 4.81
C PRO A 132 -11.34 9.39 4.02
N GLY A 133 -11.75 9.91 2.86
CA GLY A 133 -10.89 10.71 1.99
C GLY A 133 -11.71 11.41 0.92
N LYS A 134 -11.27 12.58 0.44
CA LYS A 134 -12.02 13.31 -0.60
C LYS A 134 -12.11 12.48 -1.88
N ASN A 135 -10.99 11.92 -2.33
CA ASN A 135 -10.88 11.06 -3.50
C ASN A 135 -10.33 9.69 -3.07
N ILE A 136 -11.05 8.63 -3.40
CA ILE A 136 -10.66 7.26 -3.05
C ILE A 136 -10.58 6.41 -4.32
N LYS A 137 -9.48 5.67 -4.45
CA LYS A 137 -9.24 4.75 -5.56
C LYS A 137 -8.85 3.39 -5.01
N ILE A 138 -9.46 2.33 -5.54
CA ILE A 138 -9.25 0.96 -5.10
C ILE A 138 -9.04 0.09 -6.34
N ASN A 139 -7.85 -0.46 -6.47
CA ASN A 139 -7.45 -1.20 -7.66
C ASN A 139 -6.81 -2.53 -7.27
N ASP A 140 -7.18 -3.61 -7.96
CA ASP A 140 -6.56 -4.93 -7.78
C ASP A 140 -6.56 -5.39 -6.30
N CYS A 141 -7.62 -5.08 -5.56
CA CYS A 141 -7.72 -5.36 -4.13
C CYS A 141 -8.69 -6.50 -3.83
N SER A 142 -8.42 -7.20 -2.72
CA SER A 142 -9.48 -7.95 -2.04
C SER A 142 -10.16 -7.03 -1.03
N LEU A 143 -11.48 -7.09 -0.97
CA LEU A 143 -12.32 -6.34 -0.08
C LEU A 143 -13.00 -7.28 0.91
N ARG A 144 -13.01 -6.89 2.19
CA ARG A 144 -13.83 -7.57 3.20
C ARG A 144 -15.32 -7.42 2.87
N ASP A 145 -16.12 -8.44 3.16
CA ASP A 145 -17.57 -8.42 2.85
C ASP A 145 -18.34 -7.28 3.50
N TYR A 146 -18.03 -6.99 4.76
CA TYR A 146 -18.54 -5.81 5.43
C TYR A 146 -17.46 -4.75 5.58
N ILE A 147 -17.23 -4.00 4.51
CA ILE A 147 -16.52 -2.74 4.62
C ILE A 147 -17.44 -1.71 5.28
N SER A 148 -16.93 -1.05 6.30
CA SER A 148 -17.63 0.07 6.94
C SER A 148 -18.00 1.13 5.90
N PRO A 149 -19.13 1.83 6.04
CA PRO A 149 -19.59 2.72 4.99
C PRO A 149 -18.57 3.81 4.69
N VAL A 150 -18.38 4.07 3.40
CA VAL A 150 -17.29 4.91 2.91
C VAL A 150 -17.69 6.38 2.95
N CYS A 151 -16.77 7.25 3.37
CA CYS A 151 -16.99 8.70 3.39
C CYS A 151 -16.07 9.37 2.38
N CYS A 152 -16.60 9.77 1.22
CA CYS A 152 -15.82 10.36 0.13
C CYS A 152 -16.64 11.25 -0.81
N LYS A 153 -15.95 12.09 -1.59
CA LYS A 153 -16.57 12.85 -2.68
C LYS A 153 -16.51 12.04 -3.98
N ASN A 154 -15.40 11.36 -4.22
CA ASN A 154 -15.15 10.61 -5.43
C ASN A 154 -14.63 9.21 -5.09
N LEU A 155 -15.18 8.19 -5.73
CA LEU A 155 -14.84 6.79 -5.48
C LEU A 155 -14.68 6.03 -6.79
N GLU A 156 -13.51 5.42 -6.96
CA GLU A 156 -13.18 4.53 -8.07
C GLU A 156 -12.79 3.15 -7.56
N ILE A 157 -13.42 2.10 -8.07
CA ILE A 157 -13.15 0.70 -7.69
C ILE A 157 -13.04 -0.14 -8.95
N PHE A 158 -11.85 -0.69 -9.19
CA PHE A 158 -11.57 -1.54 -10.36
C PHE A 158 -10.83 -2.81 -10.00
N ASN A 159 -11.09 -3.88 -10.75
CA ASN A 159 -10.46 -5.18 -10.60
C ASN A 159 -10.39 -5.61 -9.13
N SER A 160 -11.42 -5.30 -8.34
CA SER A 160 -11.42 -5.58 -6.91
C SER A 160 -12.62 -6.45 -6.58
N PHE A 161 -12.49 -7.36 -5.64
CA PHE A 161 -13.53 -8.35 -5.36
C PHE A 161 -13.72 -8.57 -3.86
N CYS A 162 -14.89 -9.06 -3.49
CA CYS A 162 -15.20 -9.44 -2.11
C CYS A 162 -14.69 -10.86 -1.81
N ASP A 163 -13.93 -11.01 -0.72
CA ASP A 163 -13.25 -12.25 -0.32
C ASP A 163 -14.15 -13.28 0.39
N ASP A 164 -15.38 -12.93 0.78
CA ASP A 164 -16.21 -13.82 1.60
C ASP A 164 -17.29 -14.57 0.77
N PRO A 165 -17.29 -15.91 0.80
CA PRO A 165 -18.34 -16.73 0.21
C PRO A 165 -19.59 -16.91 1.09
N ASP A 166 -19.66 -16.39 2.33
CA ASP A 166 -20.79 -16.68 3.23
C ASP A 166 -22.07 -15.87 2.88
N VAL A 167 -22.97 -16.57 2.17
CA VAL A 167 -24.08 -16.10 1.31
C VAL A 167 -25.27 -15.45 2.05
N ASN A 168 -25.19 -15.16 3.34
CA ASN A 168 -26.45 -15.14 4.10
C ASN A 168 -27.30 -13.86 4.14
N ASN A 169 -26.85 -12.63 3.80
CA ASN A 169 -27.84 -11.54 3.53
C ASN A 169 -27.37 -10.14 3.07
N ARG A 170 -26.30 -9.96 2.29
CA ARG A 170 -26.04 -8.64 1.70
C ARG A 170 -25.61 -8.77 0.25
N ASN A 171 -26.13 -7.88 -0.57
CA ASN A 171 -25.88 -7.80 -2.00
C ASN A 171 -24.36 -7.63 -2.21
N PRO A 172 -23.58 -8.66 -2.58
CA PRO A 172 -22.11 -8.73 -2.36
C PRO A 172 -21.29 -7.77 -3.24
N HIS A 173 -21.97 -6.91 -3.99
CA HIS A 173 -21.36 -5.90 -4.84
C HIS A 173 -22.08 -4.56 -4.71
N THR A 174 -22.58 -4.25 -3.52
CA THR A 174 -23.11 -2.92 -3.21
C THR A 174 -22.31 -2.35 -2.06
N LEU A 175 -21.69 -1.19 -2.28
CA LEU A 175 -20.92 -0.49 -1.26
C LEU A 175 -21.77 0.59 -0.60
N GLU A 176 -21.85 0.55 0.72
CA GLU A 176 -22.51 1.59 1.50
C GLU A 176 -21.63 2.84 1.59
N VAL A 177 -22.21 4.01 1.34
CA VAL A 177 -21.54 5.31 1.44
C VAL A 177 -22.26 6.18 2.47
N TYR A 178 -21.52 6.67 3.46
CA TYR A 178 -22.04 7.65 4.39
C TYR A 178 -22.20 8.99 3.66
N ASN A 179 -23.45 9.47 3.57
CA ASN A 179 -23.76 10.84 3.11
C ASN A 179 -24.49 11.66 4.18
N ASN A 180 -24.52 11.20 5.42
CA ASN A 180 -25.12 11.91 6.54
C ASN A 180 -24.14 12.88 7.21
N SER A 181 -24.57 13.58 8.27
CA SER A 181 -23.78 14.57 9.02
C SER A 181 -22.44 14.05 9.57
N ASN A 182 -22.28 12.73 9.73
CA ASN A 182 -21.03 12.13 10.18
C ASN A 182 -19.98 12.03 9.07
N CYS A 183 -20.37 12.20 7.81
CA CYS A 183 -19.45 12.27 6.70
C CYS A 183 -19.24 13.71 6.22
N LYS A 184 -17.98 14.13 6.15
CA LYS A 184 -17.57 15.44 5.64
C LYS A 184 -17.86 15.60 4.15
N TYR A 185 -17.83 14.50 3.40
CA TYR A 185 -17.93 14.51 1.95
C TYR A 185 -19.28 13.96 1.51
N LYS A 186 -19.91 14.62 0.55
CA LYS A 186 -21.04 14.03 -0.18
C LYS A 186 -20.52 13.45 -1.47
N ILE A 187 -20.83 12.19 -1.74
CA ILE A 187 -20.39 11.55 -2.98
C ILE A 187 -21.00 12.29 -4.18
N ARG A 188 -20.16 12.57 -5.17
CA ARG A 188 -20.51 13.26 -6.42
C ARG A 188 -20.13 12.42 -7.64
N SER A 189 -19.09 11.61 -7.54
CA SER A 189 -18.65 10.72 -8.61
C SER A 189 -18.39 9.31 -8.10
N PHE A 190 -18.93 8.33 -8.80
CA PHE A 190 -18.68 6.92 -8.56
C PHE A 190 -18.42 6.18 -9.86
N LYS A 191 -17.39 5.32 -9.85
CA LYS A 191 -17.05 4.48 -10.98
C LYS A 191 -16.60 3.09 -10.51
N SER A 192 -17.27 2.06 -11.00
CA SER A 192 -16.86 0.68 -10.77
C SER A 192 -17.26 -0.27 -11.91
N ASP A 193 -16.43 -1.29 -12.09
CA ASP A 193 -16.65 -2.45 -12.95
C ASP A 193 -17.50 -3.54 -12.29
N TRP A 194 -17.46 -3.69 -10.96
CA TRP A 194 -18.20 -4.74 -10.23
C TRP A 194 -19.24 -4.22 -9.25
N TYR A 195 -19.10 -3.01 -8.71
CA TYR A 195 -19.89 -2.54 -7.58
C TYR A 195 -21.00 -1.55 -8.00
N GLY A 196 -22.07 -1.49 -7.21
CA GLY A 196 -23.01 -0.37 -7.14
C GLY A 196 -22.95 0.31 -5.78
N LEU A 197 -23.77 1.35 -5.61
CA LEU A 197 -23.82 2.13 -4.36
C LEU A 197 -25.07 1.86 -3.53
N CYS A 198 -24.92 1.92 -2.21
CA CYS A 198 -26.00 2.05 -1.25
C CYS A 198 -25.88 3.41 -0.53
N LEU A 199 -26.93 4.23 -0.60
CA LEU A 199 -26.94 5.59 -0.07
C LEU A 199 -27.98 5.73 1.04
N HIS A 200 -27.68 6.52 2.08
CA HIS A 200 -28.61 6.79 3.19
C HIS A 200 -29.64 7.89 2.88
N GLU A 201 -29.38 8.70 1.86
CA GLU A 201 -30.24 9.81 1.49
C GLU A 201 -30.22 10.02 -0.02
N SER A 202 -31.21 10.75 -0.54
CA SER A 202 -31.21 11.18 -1.93
C SER A 202 -30.22 12.35 -2.11
N ILE A 203 -29.29 12.21 -3.05
CA ILE A 203 -28.24 13.18 -3.34
C ILE A 203 -28.19 13.51 -4.84
N GLU A 204 -27.61 14.66 -5.15
CA GLU A 204 -27.22 15.01 -6.52
C GLU A 204 -25.80 14.53 -6.82
N MET A 205 -25.60 13.90 -7.98
CA MET A 205 -24.31 13.40 -8.41
C MET A 205 -23.93 13.95 -9.79
N ASP A 206 -22.64 14.11 -10.01
CA ASP A 206 -22.10 14.45 -11.32
C ASP A 206 -21.97 13.18 -12.19
N TYR A 207 -21.61 12.05 -11.60
CA TYR A 207 -21.32 10.84 -12.36
C TYR A 207 -21.61 9.56 -11.57
N TYR A 208 -22.27 8.61 -12.22
CA TYR A 208 -22.42 7.25 -11.75
C TYR A 208 -22.06 6.26 -12.85
N GLU A 209 -21.15 5.34 -12.56
CA GLU A 209 -20.89 4.16 -13.36
C GLU A 209 -20.73 2.96 -12.44
N GLY A 210 -21.57 1.94 -12.59
CA GLY A 210 -21.53 0.76 -11.72
C GLY A 210 -22.22 -0.44 -12.31
N ALA A 211 -21.96 -1.62 -11.74
CA ALA A 211 -22.55 -2.87 -12.23
C ALA A 211 -24.01 -3.07 -11.82
N LYS A 212 -24.47 -2.31 -10.83
CA LYS A 212 -25.82 -2.42 -10.24
C LYS A 212 -26.53 -1.07 -10.27
N ILE A 213 -27.83 -1.09 -10.06
CA ILE A 213 -28.59 0.12 -9.72
C ILE A 213 -28.24 0.59 -8.32
N ILE A 214 -28.37 1.89 -8.09
CA ILE A 214 -28.20 2.49 -6.76
C ILE A 214 -29.30 1.98 -5.84
N GLN A 215 -28.93 1.68 -4.60
CA GLN A 215 -29.83 1.35 -3.51
C GLN A 215 -29.92 2.53 -2.54
N LEU A 216 -31.11 2.76 -1.98
CA LEU A 216 -31.37 3.73 -0.93
C LEU A 216 -31.75 2.99 0.35
N ILE A 217 -31.17 3.41 1.48
CA ILE A 217 -31.52 2.91 2.81
C ILE A 217 -32.65 3.80 3.34
N LEU A 218 -33.88 3.29 3.27
CA LEU A 218 -35.07 3.99 3.75
C LEU A 218 -35.67 3.22 4.93
N ASN A 219 -35.76 3.87 6.09
CA ASN A 219 -36.25 3.26 7.34
C ASN A 219 -35.54 1.93 7.67
N GLY A 220 -34.22 1.88 7.49
CA GLY A 220 -33.40 0.69 7.75
C GLY A 220 -33.55 -0.44 6.74
N LYS A 221 -34.25 -0.22 5.61
CA LYS A 221 -34.41 -1.20 4.52
C LYS A 221 -33.78 -0.70 3.23
N ASN A 222 -33.00 -1.57 2.57
CA ASN A 222 -32.45 -1.29 1.24
C ASN A 222 -33.56 -1.40 0.19
N ARG A 223 -33.76 -0.33 -0.58
CA ARG A 223 -34.68 -0.31 -1.71
C ARG A 223 -33.94 0.15 -2.96
N PRO A 224 -34.26 -0.35 -4.16
CA PRO A 224 -33.78 0.26 -5.40
C PRO A 224 -34.10 1.76 -5.43
N ALA A 225 -33.16 2.56 -5.91
CA ALA A 225 -33.42 3.97 -6.18
C ALA A 225 -34.51 4.08 -7.26
N PRO A 226 -35.54 4.92 -7.05
CA PRO A 226 -36.60 5.10 -8.02
C PRO A 226 -36.07 5.81 -9.28
N THR A 227 -36.78 5.69 -10.39
CA THR A 227 -36.35 6.18 -11.71
C THR A 227 -36.03 7.69 -11.70
N ASP A 228 -36.83 8.49 -11.02
CA ASP A 228 -36.67 9.94 -10.85
C ASP A 228 -35.41 10.32 -10.05
N PHE A 229 -34.86 9.41 -9.24
CA PHE A 229 -33.58 9.63 -8.58
C PHE A 229 -32.44 9.88 -9.58
N TYR A 230 -32.44 9.13 -10.69
CA TYR A 230 -31.38 9.22 -11.69
C TYR A 230 -31.38 10.56 -12.43
N GLN A 231 -32.50 11.29 -12.45
CA GLN A 231 -32.55 12.65 -13.00
C GLN A 231 -31.70 13.65 -12.21
N LYS A 232 -31.33 13.30 -10.96
CA LYS A 232 -30.42 14.09 -10.12
C LYS A 232 -28.95 13.76 -10.37
N ILE A 233 -28.66 12.86 -11.32
CA ILE A 233 -27.32 12.45 -11.69
C ILE A 233 -27.04 12.96 -13.10
N LYS A 234 -25.99 13.75 -13.32
CA LYS A 234 -25.74 14.30 -14.66
C LYS A 234 -25.42 13.22 -15.69
N THR A 235 -24.64 12.21 -15.31
CA THR A 235 -24.27 11.11 -16.22
C THR A 235 -24.41 9.76 -15.53
N VAL A 236 -25.10 8.83 -16.17
CA VAL A 236 -25.41 7.50 -15.63
C VAL A 236 -24.98 6.42 -16.61
N ARG A 237 -24.10 5.52 -16.14
CA ARG A 237 -23.66 4.34 -16.89
C ARG A 237 -23.89 3.09 -16.06
N ILE A 238 -24.48 2.08 -16.68
CA ILE A 238 -24.75 0.81 -15.98
C ILE A 238 -24.08 -0.32 -16.74
N ASN A 239 -23.21 -1.01 -16.02
CA ASN A 239 -22.35 -2.08 -16.51
C ASN A 239 -22.90 -3.43 -16.03
N GLY A 240 -24.10 -3.86 -16.46
CA GLY A 240 -24.70 -5.06 -15.88
C GLY A 240 -25.97 -5.57 -16.57
N TYR A 241 -26.64 -6.54 -15.96
CA TYR A 241 -27.73 -7.33 -16.59
C TYR A 241 -29.16 -6.86 -16.25
N TYR A 242 -29.35 -5.57 -15.95
CA TYR A 242 -30.67 -5.02 -15.56
C TYR A 242 -31.11 -3.85 -16.47
N PRO A 243 -31.49 -4.11 -17.73
CA PRO A 243 -31.85 -3.06 -18.69
C PRO A 243 -33.16 -2.32 -18.36
N ASN A 244 -34.02 -2.87 -17.50
CA ASN A 244 -35.40 -2.39 -17.31
C ASN A 244 -35.61 -1.55 -16.03
N THR A 245 -34.56 -1.28 -15.24
CA THR A 245 -34.71 -0.64 -13.91
C THR A 245 -34.24 0.81 -13.84
N VAL A 246 -33.75 1.38 -14.94
CA VAL A 246 -33.30 2.78 -15.02
C VAL A 246 -33.97 3.44 -16.21
N ASP A 247 -34.31 4.74 -16.08
CA ASP A 247 -34.98 5.49 -17.14
C ASP A 247 -34.15 5.41 -18.43
N PRO A 248 -34.61 4.71 -19.47
CA PRO A 248 -33.89 4.69 -20.73
C PRO A 248 -33.88 6.08 -21.40
N ASN A 249 -34.72 7.03 -20.94
CA ASN A 249 -34.81 8.38 -21.47
C ASN A 249 -33.88 9.38 -20.78
N HIS A 250 -33.06 8.96 -19.81
CA HIS A 250 -32.09 9.86 -19.20
C HIS A 250 -31.06 10.32 -20.27
N PRO A 251 -30.79 11.64 -20.40
CA PRO A 251 -30.12 12.22 -21.57
C PRO A 251 -28.72 11.65 -21.82
N ASP A 252 -27.98 11.35 -20.75
CA ASP A 252 -26.63 10.77 -20.81
C ASP A 252 -26.58 9.31 -20.32
N TYR A 253 -27.68 8.57 -20.47
CA TYR A 253 -27.72 7.15 -20.10
C TYR A 253 -26.97 6.29 -21.11
N LYS A 254 -26.05 5.46 -20.60
CA LYS A 254 -25.42 4.40 -21.39
C LYS A 254 -25.50 3.07 -20.67
N PHE A 255 -26.18 2.13 -21.29
CA PHE A 255 -26.13 0.73 -20.91
C PHE A 255 -24.96 0.05 -21.62
N THR A 256 -24.01 -0.47 -20.86
CA THR A 256 -22.97 -1.35 -21.39
C THR A 256 -23.28 -2.74 -20.88
N ARG A 257 -23.59 -3.67 -21.80
CA ARG A 257 -23.66 -5.09 -21.44
C ARG A 257 -22.24 -5.53 -21.11
N SER A 258 -21.87 -5.50 -19.84
CA SER A 258 -20.62 -6.09 -19.39
C SER A 258 -20.70 -7.59 -19.62
N PHE A 259 -19.58 -8.18 -20.04
CA PHE A 259 -19.41 -9.62 -20.09
C PHE A 259 -19.84 -10.24 -18.77
N ASP A 260 -20.30 -11.48 -18.79
CA ASP A 260 -20.79 -12.20 -17.63
C ASP A 260 -19.66 -12.38 -16.59
N LEU A 261 -19.39 -11.32 -15.82
CA LEU A 261 -18.33 -11.23 -14.81
C LEU A 261 -18.54 -12.26 -13.70
N ASN A 262 -19.73 -12.88 -13.63
CA ASN A 262 -20.11 -13.76 -12.55
C ASN A 262 -19.43 -15.13 -12.54
N HIS A 263 -18.79 -15.63 -13.61
CA HIS A 263 -18.22 -17.01 -13.57
C HIS A 263 -16.82 -17.20 -14.16
N TYR A 264 -16.41 -16.54 -15.25
CA TYR A 264 -15.17 -16.90 -15.95
C TYR A 264 -13.95 -16.01 -15.64
N ASP A 265 -14.14 -14.70 -15.44
CA ASP A 265 -13.02 -13.78 -15.21
C ASP A 265 -12.67 -13.60 -13.73
N ARG A 266 -13.62 -13.87 -12.83
CA ARG A 266 -13.42 -13.77 -11.37
C ARG A 266 -12.22 -14.61 -10.90
N PRO A 267 -12.03 -15.89 -11.32
CA PRO A 267 -10.85 -16.65 -10.93
C PRO A 267 -9.54 -16.08 -11.46
N ALA A 268 -9.53 -15.47 -12.65
CA ALA A 268 -8.31 -14.92 -13.25
C ALA A 268 -7.88 -13.61 -12.57
N VAL A 269 -8.83 -12.71 -12.30
CA VAL A 269 -8.62 -11.48 -11.53
C VAL A 269 -8.19 -11.84 -10.10
N MET A 270 -8.89 -12.78 -9.46
CA MET A 270 -8.56 -13.25 -8.12
C MET A 270 -7.15 -13.87 -8.06
N ARG A 271 -6.76 -14.71 -9.03
CA ARG A 271 -5.39 -15.24 -9.10
C ARG A 271 -4.34 -14.14 -9.21
N LYS A 272 -4.55 -13.13 -10.06
CA LYS A 272 -3.62 -12.01 -10.20
C LYS A 272 -3.47 -11.23 -8.89
N ILE A 273 -4.58 -10.98 -8.21
CA ILE A 273 -4.60 -10.25 -6.95
C ILE A 273 -3.92 -11.06 -5.84
N ILE A 274 -4.26 -12.36 -5.71
CA ILE A 274 -3.63 -13.27 -4.76
C ILE A 274 -2.12 -13.32 -5.01
N GLN A 275 -1.69 -13.45 -6.28
CA GLN A 275 -0.27 -13.44 -6.61
C GLN A 275 0.41 -12.14 -6.17
N ARG A 276 -0.21 -11.00 -6.47
CA ARG A 276 0.32 -9.69 -6.05
C ARG A 276 0.43 -9.55 -4.53
N MET A 277 -0.56 -10.05 -3.79
CA MET A 277 -0.53 -10.07 -2.32
C MET A 277 0.57 -10.98 -1.77
N ILE A 278 0.80 -12.14 -2.40
CA ILE A 278 1.91 -13.03 -2.08
C ILE A 278 3.24 -12.30 -2.33
N ASP A 279 3.38 -11.60 -3.45
CA ASP A 279 4.61 -10.87 -3.80
C ASP A 279 4.89 -9.74 -2.77
N VAL A 280 3.87 -8.95 -2.39
CA VAL A 280 4.01 -7.92 -1.34
C VAL A 280 4.38 -8.54 0.00
N SER A 281 3.70 -9.63 0.40
CA SER A 281 3.94 -10.32 1.67
C SER A 281 5.35 -10.93 1.74
N THR A 282 5.81 -11.56 0.68
CA THR A 282 7.12 -12.19 0.60
C THR A 282 8.23 -11.14 0.59
N ASN A 283 8.08 -10.06 -0.19
CA ASN A 283 9.06 -8.96 -0.22
C ASN A 283 9.21 -8.28 1.15
N SER A 284 8.10 -7.98 1.85
CA SER A 284 8.16 -7.41 3.20
C SER A 284 8.91 -8.31 4.20
N LYS A 285 8.72 -9.63 4.10
CA LYS A 285 9.45 -10.60 4.94
C LYS A 285 10.93 -10.67 4.60
N ILE A 286 11.29 -10.65 3.32
CA ILE A 286 12.68 -10.65 2.85
C ILE A 286 13.41 -9.40 3.38
N GLN A 287 12.80 -8.23 3.27
CA GLN A 287 13.39 -6.99 3.78
C GLN A 287 13.59 -7.02 5.31
N SER A 288 12.59 -7.50 6.06
CA SER A 288 12.71 -7.64 7.52
C SER A 288 13.89 -8.54 7.92
N LEU A 289 14.05 -9.67 7.24
CA LEU A 289 15.18 -10.57 7.45
C LEU A 289 16.52 -9.92 7.08
N ASN A 290 16.57 -9.15 6.00
CA ASN A 290 17.78 -8.42 5.61
C ASN A 290 18.21 -7.38 6.66
N SER A 291 17.26 -6.64 7.24
CA SER A 291 17.55 -5.69 8.32
C SER A 291 18.07 -6.39 9.58
N GLN A 292 17.51 -7.55 9.92
CA GLN A 292 18.02 -8.38 11.03
C GLN A 292 19.43 -8.89 10.75
N LEU A 293 19.72 -9.33 9.53
CA LEU A 293 21.07 -9.74 9.10
C LEU A 293 22.07 -8.60 9.20
N GLN A 294 21.72 -7.39 8.75
CA GLN A 294 22.58 -6.21 8.89
C GLN A 294 22.90 -5.90 10.36
N SER A 295 21.89 -5.93 11.24
CA SER A 295 22.09 -5.72 12.67
C SER A 295 22.99 -6.78 13.30
N LEU A 296 22.81 -8.06 12.94
CA LEU A 296 23.68 -9.15 13.39
C LEU A 296 25.12 -8.98 12.90
N ASN A 297 25.32 -8.57 11.65
CA ASN A 297 26.65 -8.32 11.09
C ASN A 297 27.38 -7.21 11.86
N SER A 298 26.72 -6.10 12.16
CA SER A 298 27.31 -5.02 12.98
C SER A 298 27.66 -5.49 14.39
N LYS A 299 26.86 -6.39 14.99
CA LYS A 299 27.18 -6.98 16.29
C LYS A 299 28.38 -7.92 16.22
N ILE A 300 28.51 -8.70 15.15
CA ILE A 300 29.68 -9.56 14.89
C ILE A 300 30.94 -8.71 14.71
N GLU A 301 30.88 -7.62 13.95
CA GLU A 301 32.00 -6.69 13.78
C GLU A 301 32.44 -6.08 15.12
N SER A 302 31.48 -5.66 15.95
CA SER A 302 31.73 -5.14 17.29
C SER A 302 32.40 -6.21 18.18
N LEU A 303 31.87 -7.44 18.23
CA LEU A 303 32.47 -8.53 18.98
C LEU A 303 33.88 -8.87 18.48
N ASN A 304 34.09 -8.91 17.16
CA ASN A 304 35.41 -9.13 16.58
C ASN A 304 36.41 -8.03 16.98
N SER A 305 35.96 -6.78 17.06
CA SER A 305 36.80 -5.68 17.55
C SER A 305 37.17 -5.84 19.02
N GLN A 306 36.24 -6.32 19.85
CA GLN A 306 36.48 -6.62 21.26
C GLN A 306 37.45 -7.80 21.43
N VAL A 307 37.29 -8.87 20.65
CA VAL A 307 38.22 -10.01 20.67
C VAL A 307 39.63 -9.56 20.27
N ARG A 308 39.78 -8.78 19.19
CA ARG A 308 41.11 -8.23 18.81
C ARG A 308 41.72 -7.35 19.90
N SER A 309 40.89 -6.56 20.59
CA SER A 309 41.34 -5.75 21.73
C SER A 309 41.80 -6.63 22.89
N LEU A 310 41.04 -7.67 23.24
CA LEU A 310 41.43 -8.63 24.27
C LEU A 310 42.70 -9.41 23.91
N ASP A 311 42.82 -9.90 22.68
CA ASP A 311 44.01 -10.58 22.18
C ASP A 311 45.25 -9.68 22.32
N SER A 312 45.13 -8.39 21.98
CA SER A 312 46.24 -7.44 22.15
C SER A 312 46.63 -7.26 23.62
N LYS A 313 45.66 -7.22 24.54
CA LYS A 313 45.94 -7.11 26.00
C LYS A 313 46.59 -8.37 26.56
N VAL A 314 46.15 -9.56 26.13
CA VAL A 314 46.74 -10.84 26.56
C VAL A 314 48.18 -10.97 26.07
N ILE A 315 48.46 -10.59 24.81
CA ILE A 315 49.82 -10.61 24.26
C ILE A 315 50.74 -9.65 25.04
N HIS A 316 50.25 -8.50 25.48
CA HIS A 316 51.03 -7.54 26.26
C HIS A 316 51.26 -7.94 27.73
N GLN A 317 50.48 -8.87 28.29
CA GLN A 317 50.66 -9.31 29.68
C GLN A 317 51.72 -10.41 29.86
N ILE A 318 52.07 -11.12 28.80
CA ILE A 318 53.18 -12.09 28.83
C ILE A 318 54.42 -11.39 28.25
N ASP A 319 55.13 -10.63 29.08
CA ASP A 319 56.48 -10.20 28.73
C ASP A 319 57.38 -11.44 28.72
N LEU A 320 57.56 -12.00 27.53
CA LEU A 320 58.40 -13.17 27.30
C LEU A 320 59.85 -12.93 27.73
N ASP A 321 60.33 -11.69 27.71
CA ASP A 321 61.68 -11.35 28.09
C ASP A 321 61.82 -11.20 29.61
N GLU A 322 60.80 -10.66 30.29
CA GLU A 322 60.70 -10.71 31.76
C GLU A 322 60.60 -12.16 32.28
N LEU A 323 59.80 -13.01 31.62
CA LEU A 323 59.66 -14.42 31.96
C LEU A 323 60.99 -15.17 31.74
N LYS A 324 61.66 -14.97 30.61
CA LYS A 324 62.98 -15.55 30.33
C LYS A 324 64.03 -15.07 31.33
N SER A 325 64.03 -13.78 31.67
CA SER A 325 64.91 -13.21 32.69
C SER A 325 64.68 -13.86 34.05
N THR A 326 63.42 -14.02 34.45
CA THR A 326 63.04 -14.67 35.71
C THR A 326 63.48 -16.15 35.73
N ILE A 327 63.25 -16.90 34.65
CA ILE A 327 63.71 -18.29 34.51
C ILE A 327 65.23 -18.38 34.55
N ALA A 328 65.95 -17.47 33.88
CA ALA A 328 67.41 -17.43 33.89
C ALA A 328 67.95 -17.12 35.30
N ASN A 329 67.31 -16.21 36.02
CA ASN A 329 67.65 -15.90 37.41
C ASN A 329 67.39 -17.11 38.32
N LEU A 330 66.25 -17.79 38.20
CA LEU A 330 65.95 -19.01 38.95
C LEU A 330 66.91 -20.16 38.63
N LYS A 331 67.38 -20.29 37.37
CA LYS A 331 68.40 -21.29 36.99
C LYS A 331 69.80 -20.94 37.51
N LYS A 332 70.14 -19.64 37.62
CA LYS A 332 71.39 -19.18 38.25
C LYS A 332 71.39 -19.40 39.76
N VAL A 333 70.21 -19.44 40.38
CA VAL A 333 69.98 -19.90 41.74
C VAL A 333 70.08 -21.44 41.77
N ASN A 334 71.25 -21.96 41.41
CA ASN A 334 71.65 -23.32 41.72
C ASN A 334 71.94 -23.39 43.24
N ILE A 335 70.87 -23.42 44.03
CA ILE A 335 70.95 -23.75 45.45
C ILE A 335 71.09 -25.27 45.51
N ALA A 336 72.31 -25.71 45.76
CA ALA A 336 72.67 -27.12 45.85
C ALA A 336 72.03 -27.87 47.03
N ASN A 337 71.07 -27.32 47.78
CA ASN A 337 70.30 -28.04 48.79
C ASN A 337 69.17 -27.17 49.37
N ARG A 338 67.99 -27.25 48.76
CA ARG A 338 66.70 -27.18 49.47
C ARG A 338 65.62 -27.64 48.50
N GLU A 339 64.95 -28.74 48.86
CA GLU A 339 63.74 -29.19 48.18
C GLU A 339 62.69 -28.08 48.28
N LEU A 340 62.47 -27.37 47.18
CA LEU A 340 61.29 -26.51 47.01
C LEU A 340 60.08 -27.42 47.10
N LEU A 341 59.32 -27.33 48.19
CA LEU A 341 58.11 -28.10 48.32
C LEU A 341 57.08 -27.56 47.31
N PRO A 342 56.31 -28.42 46.63
CA PRO A 342 55.29 -28.01 45.65
C PRO A 342 54.28 -26.97 46.16
N ILE A 343 54.16 -26.81 47.47
CA ILE A 343 53.30 -25.83 48.15
C ILE A 343 53.76 -24.37 47.87
N ASP A 344 55.06 -24.10 47.81
CA ASP A 344 55.62 -22.75 47.70
C ASP A 344 55.43 -22.17 46.29
N ILE A 345 55.54 -23.02 45.28
CA ILE A 345 55.29 -22.63 43.88
C ILE A 345 53.79 -22.39 43.66
N ARG A 346 52.94 -23.21 44.28
CA ARG A 346 51.48 -23.05 44.16
C ARG A 346 51.00 -21.76 44.81
N GLU A 347 51.47 -21.42 46.02
CA GLU A 347 51.08 -20.16 46.67
C GLU A 347 51.60 -18.93 45.94
N TYR A 348 52.82 -18.96 45.41
CA TYR A 348 53.37 -17.85 44.64
C TYR A 348 52.55 -17.58 43.36
N ILE A 349 52.15 -18.63 42.64
CA ILE A 349 51.33 -18.51 41.43
C ILE A 349 49.92 -17.99 41.79
N PHE A 350 49.29 -18.50 42.86
CA PHE A 350 47.97 -18.02 43.30
C PHE A 350 47.99 -16.56 43.75
N ALA A 351 49.04 -16.11 44.45
CA ALA A 351 49.19 -14.72 44.87
C ALA A 351 49.34 -13.77 43.67
N LYS A 352 50.09 -14.16 42.64
CA LYS A 352 50.25 -13.36 41.41
C LYS A 352 48.99 -13.30 40.56
N ILE A 353 48.24 -14.40 40.42
CA ILE A 353 47.02 -14.45 39.62
C ILE A 353 45.89 -13.60 40.23
N ASN A 354 45.73 -13.62 41.57
CA ASN A 354 44.68 -12.85 42.25
C ASN A 354 44.87 -11.32 42.16
N VAL A 355 46.12 -10.84 42.11
CA VAL A 355 46.41 -9.40 41.96
C VAL A 355 46.02 -8.89 40.56
N SER A 356 46.09 -9.74 39.54
CA SER A 356 45.73 -9.41 38.15
C SER A 356 44.24 -9.53 37.81
N LEU A 357 43.39 -10.04 38.72
CA LEU A 357 41.93 -10.14 38.52
C LEU A 357 41.12 -9.05 39.25
N GLN A 358 41.76 -8.23 40.09
CA GLN A 358 41.12 -7.13 40.85
C GLN A 358 41.39 -5.72 40.29
N GLY A 359 42.14 -5.59 39.19
CA GLY A 359 42.32 -4.35 38.44
C GLY A 359 41.85 -4.51 37.01
#